data_AF-A0A949GD47-F1
#
_entry.id   AF-A0A949GD47-F1
#
_cell.length_a   1.000
_cell.length_b   1.000
_cell.length_c   1.000
_cell.angle_alpha   90.00
_cell.angle_beta   90.00
_cell.angle_gamma   90.00
#
_symmetry.space_group_name_H-M   'P 1'
#
loop_
_entity.id
_entity.type
_entity.pdbx_description
1 polymer ?
#
loop_
_entity_poly.entity_id
_entity_poly.type
_entity_poly.pdbx_seq_one_letter_code
_entity_poly.pdbx_strand_id
1 'polypeptide(L)'
;MKQDEMQRALWDAAKKGDKEKIRMLVVAGADVNAKDADGRTALHIASQYGQADAYKTLLAAREMQELMKAGIKQDEGKQGDTYKAA
;
A
#
# COMPACT_ATOMS: atom_id res chain seq x y z
N MET A 1 -9.72 -16.80 -2.59
CA MET A 1 -9.54 -15.84 -3.70
C MET A 1 -8.09 -15.96 -4.13
N LYS A 2 -7.81 -16.14 -5.43
CA LYS A 2 -6.42 -16.07 -5.91
C LYS A 2 -5.95 -14.64 -5.69
N GLN A 3 -4.69 -14.43 -5.29
CA GLN A 3 -4.15 -13.11 -4.97
C GLN A 3 -4.44 -12.13 -6.12
N ASP A 4 -4.22 -12.57 -7.36
CA ASP A 4 -4.48 -11.83 -8.60
C ASP A 4 -5.90 -11.24 -8.74
N GLU A 5 -6.92 -11.94 -8.23
CA GLU A 5 -8.31 -11.50 -8.29
C GLU A 5 -8.55 -10.30 -7.35
N MET A 6 -7.90 -10.30 -6.19
CA MET A 6 -7.96 -9.23 -5.20
C MET A 6 -7.27 -7.97 -5.71
N GLN A 7 -6.10 -8.10 -6.37
CA GLN A 7 -5.44 -6.94 -7.00
C GLN A 7 -6.29 -6.35 -8.14
N ARG A 8 -6.85 -7.22 -8.99
CA ARG A 8 -7.71 -6.77 -10.08
C ARG A 8 -8.96 -6.05 -9.56
N ALA A 9 -9.54 -6.53 -8.47
CA ALA A 9 -10.66 -5.86 -7.81
C ALA A 9 -10.28 -4.49 -7.24
N LEU A 10 -9.04 -4.32 -6.75
CA LEU A 10 -8.54 -3.05 -6.24
C LEU A 10 -8.36 -2.01 -7.36
N TRP A 11 -7.80 -2.41 -8.50
CA TRP A 11 -7.68 -1.55 -9.69
C TRP A 11 -9.06 -1.11 -10.22
N ASP A 12 -10.01 -2.04 -10.29
CA ASP A 12 -11.38 -1.73 -10.72
C ASP A 12 -12.10 -0.78 -9.75
N ALA A 13 -11.93 -0.99 -8.44
CA ALA A 13 -12.45 -0.09 -7.41
C ALA A 13 -11.83 1.32 -7.52
N ALA A 14 -10.51 1.41 -7.76
CA ALA A 14 -9.80 2.67 -7.97
C ALA A 14 -10.30 3.42 -9.21
N LYS A 15 -10.53 2.71 -10.31
CA LYS A 15 -11.10 3.27 -11.55
C LYS A 15 -12.51 3.81 -11.34
N LYS A 16 -13.33 3.13 -10.54
CA LYS A 16 -14.73 3.49 -10.26
C LYS A 16 -14.89 4.54 -9.16
N GLY A 17 -13.83 4.85 -8.41
CA GLY A 17 -13.93 5.73 -7.24
C GLY A 17 -14.53 5.05 -6.00
N ASP A 18 -14.62 3.72 -5.97
CA ASP A 18 -15.30 2.96 -4.93
C ASP A 18 -14.43 2.81 -3.66
N LYS A 19 -14.45 3.87 -2.84
CA LYS A 19 -13.68 3.95 -1.60
C LYS A 19 -14.02 2.88 -0.56
N GLU A 20 -15.27 2.41 -0.50
CA GLU A 20 -15.65 1.34 0.44
C GLU A 20 -15.03 0.01 0.02
N LYS A 21 -15.11 -0.32 -1.27
CA LYS A 21 -14.48 -1.52 -1.79
C LYS A 21 -12.96 -1.48 -1.67
N ILE A 22 -12.34 -0.32 -1.87
CA ILE A 22 -10.90 -0.12 -1.60
C ILE A 22 -10.57 -0.45 -0.14
N ARG A 23 -11.30 0.11 0.83
CA ARG A 23 -11.11 -0.20 2.27
C ARG A 23 -11.21 -1.69 2.53
N MET A 24 -12.27 -2.34 2.07
CA MET A 24 -12.50 -3.76 2.30
C MET A 24 -11.36 -4.61 1.73
N LEU A 25 -10.90 -4.30 0.52
CA LEU A 25 -9.79 -5.03 -0.13
C LEU A 25 -8.47 -4.82 0.62
N VAL A 26 -8.18 -3.60 1.07
CA VAL A 26 -6.98 -3.30 1.86
C VAL A 26 -6.99 -4.07 3.18
N VAL A 27 -8.12 -4.09 3.89
CA VAL A 27 -8.29 -4.88 5.13
C VAL A 27 -8.15 -6.38 4.86
N ALA A 28 -8.60 -6.86 3.71
CA ALA A 28 -8.43 -8.25 3.28
C ALA A 28 -6.99 -8.61 2.86
N GLY A 29 -6.05 -7.65 2.90
CA GLY A 29 -4.64 -7.87 2.57
C GLY A 29 -4.25 -7.57 1.12
N ALA A 30 -5.05 -6.75 0.41
CA ALA A 30 -4.65 -6.28 -0.91
C ALA A 30 -3.39 -5.40 -0.82
N ASP A 31 -2.39 -5.73 -1.64
CA ASP A 31 -1.21 -4.90 -1.81
C ASP A 31 -1.55 -3.66 -2.65
N VAL A 32 -1.52 -2.48 -2.01
CA VAL A 32 -1.82 -1.21 -2.67
C VAL A 32 -0.74 -0.77 -3.66
N ASN A 33 0.45 -1.36 -3.58
CA ASN A 33 1.56 -1.11 -4.49
C ASN A 33 1.60 -2.12 -5.65
N ALA A 34 0.69 -3.09 -5.68
CA ALA A 34 0.62 -4.05 -6.77
C ALA A 34 0.36 -3.35 -8.11
N LYS A 35 1.11 -3.78 -9.11
CA LYS A 35 1.08 -3.24 -10.47
C LYS A 35 0.24 -4.12 -11.38
N ASP A 36 -0.55 -3.49 -12.25
CA ASP A 36 -1.24 -4.15 -13.34
C ASP A 36 -0.30 -4.53 -14.47
N ALA A 37 -0.84 -5.12 -15.54
CA ALA A 37 -0.08 -5.52 -16.73
C ALA A 37 0.62 -4.35 -17.43
N ASP A 38 0.17 -3.12 -17.21
CA ASP A 38 0.75 -1.88 -17.75
C ASP A 38 1.73 -1.23 -16.76
N GLY A 39 2.03 -1.88 -15.63
CA GLY A 39 2.90 -1.33 -14.59
C GLY A 39 2.24 -0.28 -13.69
N ARG A 40 0.91 -0.12 -13.75
CA ARG A 40 0.15 0.90 -13.00
C ARG A 40 -0.32 0.36 -11.66
N THR A 41 -0.26 1.19 -10.62
CA THR A 41 -0.85 0.90 -9.31
C THR A 41 -2.29 1.39 -9.27
N ALA A 42 -3.04 0.98 -8.24
CA ALA A 42 -4.37 1.52 -7.98
C ALA A 42 -4.38 3.07 -7.88
N LEU A 43 -3.32 3.67 -7.33
CA LEU A 43 -3.13 5.13 -7.28
C LEU A 43 -3.03 5.75 -8.67
N HIS A 44 -2.23 5.19 -9.58
CA HIS A 44 -2.14 5.67 -10.96
C HIS A 44 -3.50 5.64 -11.67
N ILE A 45 -4.26 4.57 -11.44
CA ILE A 45 -5.59 4.40 -12.03
C ILE A 45 -6.56 5.44 -11.45
N ALA A 46 -6.61 5.63 -10.13
CA ALA A 46 -7.46 6.65 -9.51
C ALA A 46 -7.13 8.05 -10.05
N SER A 47 -5.85 8.40 -10.22
CA SER A 47 -5.43 9.67 -10.82
C SER A 47 -5.86 9.81 -12.28
N GLN A 48 -5.66 8.77 -13.10
CA GLN A 48 -6.03 8.78 -14.52
C GLN A 48 -7.53 9.02 -14.74
N TYR A 49 -8.38 8.48 -13.85
CA TYR A 49 -9.83 8.62 -13.92
C TYR A 49 -10.39 9.77 -13.08
N GLY A 50 -9.54 10.63 -12.49
CA GLY A 50 -9.98 11.79 -11.70
C GLY A 50 -10.67 11.44 -10.37
N GLN A 51 -10.43 10.24 -9.84
CA GLN A 51 -11.11 9.72 -8.64
C GLN A 51 -10.42 10.19 -7.36
N ALA A 52 -10.65 11.45 -6.97
CA ALA A 52 -9.97 12.09 -5.84
C ALA A 52 -10.19 11.37 -4.49
N ASP A 53 -11.41 10.89 -4.21
CA ASP A 53 -11.73 10.17 -2.97
C ASP A 53 -11.02 8.81 -2.90
N ALA A 54 -11.00 8.07 -4.00
CA ALA A 54 -10.26 6.81 -4.09
C ALA A 54 -8.77 7.04 -3.95
N TYR A 55 -8.23 8.09 -4.58
CA TYR A 55 -6.82 8.47 -4.45
C TYR A 55 -6.43 8.72 -2.98
N LYS A 56 -7.21 9.55 -2.27
CA LYS A 56 -6.96 9.81 -0.83
C LYS A 56 -7.04 8.54 0.01
N THR A 57 -8.02 7.68 -0.28
CA THR A 57 -8.19 6.41 0.45
C THR A 57 -7.00 5.46 0.21
N LEU A 58 -6.53 5.35 -1.03
CA LEU A 58 -5.37 4.51 -1.38
C LEU A 58 -4.06 5.08 -0.81
N LEU A 59 -3.90 6.40 -0.78
CA LEU A 59 -2.73 7.04 -0.18
C LEU A 59 -2.65 6.75 1.33
N ALA A 60 -3.75 6.93 2.05
CA ALA A 60 -3.83 6.61 3.48
C ALA A 60 -3.58 5.11 3.74
N ALA A 61 -4.15 4.23 2.90
CA ALA A 61 -3.90 2.80 2.99
C ALA A 61 -2.42 2.45 2.77
N ARG A 62 -1.74 3.11 1.84
CA ARG A 62 -0.30 2.91 1.59
C ARG A 62 0.54 3.31 2.80
N GLU A 63 0.29 4.48 3.37
CA GLU A 63 1.00 4.95 4.57
C GLU A 63 0.79 3.99 5.74
N MET A 64 -0.44 3.49 5.93
CA MET A 64 -0.74 2.50 6.96
C MET A 64 0.04 1.21 6.76
N GLN A 65 0.15 0.70 5.53
CA GLN A 65 0.94 -0.50 5.22
C GLN A 65 2.45 -0.28 5.44
N GLU A 66 2.97 0.92 5.16
CA GLU A 66 4.37 1.25 5.45
C GLU A 66 4.66 1.34 6.95
N LEU A 67 3.74 1.91 7.74
CA LEU A 67 3.85 1.92 9.21
C LEU A 67 3.81 0.52 9.81
N MET A 68 2.96 -0.38 9.28
CA MET A 68 2.94 -1.78 9.71
C MET A 68 4.26 -2.50 9.43
N LYS A 69 4.96 -2.18 8.34
CA LYS A 69 6.29 -2.72 8.05
C LYS A 69 7.36 -2.12 8.96
N ALA A 70 7.26 -0.82 9.28
CA ALA A 70 8.23 -0.11 10.11
C ALA A 70 8.21 -0.57 11.58
N GLY A 71 7.04 -0.98 12.11
CA GLY A 71 6.92 -1.54 13.46
C GLY A 71 7.68 -2.86 13.70
N ILE A 72 8.24 -3.48 12.65
CA ILE A 72 9.03 -4.71 12.72
C ILE A 72 10.55 -4.42 12.55
N LYS A 73 10.95 -3.17 12.29
CA LYS A 73 12.35 -2.80 12.08
C LYS A 73 12.79 -1.61 12.94
N GLN A 74 12.99 -1.83 14.25
CA GLN A 74 14.03 -1.15 15.04
C GLN A 74 14.50 -2.07 16.19
N ASP A 75 15.19 -3.14 15.83
CA ASP A 75 16.27 -3.71 16.67
C ASP A 75 17.41 -4.14 15.74
N GLU A 76 17.87 -3.21 14.89
CA GLU A 76 19.23 -3.32 14.39
C GLU A 76 20.11 -2.74 15.47
N GLY A 77 20.62 -3.63 16.32
CA GLY A 77 21.61 -3.36 17.33
C GLY A 77 22.79 -2.57 16.76
N LYS A 78 22.70 -1.24 16.86
CA LYS A 78 23.86 -0.36 16.84
C LYS A 78 24.31 -0.13 18.26
N GLN A 79 24.90 -1.15 18.86
CA GLN A 79 25.82 -0.94 19.99
C GLN A 79 27.02 -1.86 19.83
N GLY A 80 27.97 -1.41 19.04
CA GLY A 80 29.21 -2.14 18.80
C GLY A 80 30.37 -1.30 18.28
N ASP A 81 30.29 0.04 18.35
CA ASP A 81 31.40 0.92 17.96
C ASP A 81 31.53 2.09 18.94
N THR A 82 31.91 1.83 20.20
CA THR A 82 32.62 2.81 21.05
C THR A 82 33.13 2.15 22.34
N TYR A 83 34.16 1.30 22.22
CA TYR A 83 35.16 1.17 23.29
C TYR A 83 36.52 1.56 22.73
N LYS A 84 36.67 2.85 22.41
CA LYS A 84 37.96 3.53 22.51
C LYS A 84 37.97 4.24 23.86
N ALA A 85 38.74 3.73 24.82
CA ALA A 85 39.51 4.48 25.83
C ALA A 85 39.92 3.54 26.99
N ALA A 86 41.18 3.08 26.96
CA ALA A 86 42.12 2.97 28.08
C ALA A 86 43.32 2.12 27.63
#